data_AF-A0A2V6DR33-F1
#
_entry.id   AF-A0A2V6DR33-F1
#
_cell.length_a   1.000
_cell.length_b   1.000
_cell.length_c   1.000
_cell.angle_alpha   90.00
_cell.angle_beta   90.00
_cell.angle_gamma   90.00
#
_symmetry.space_group_name_H-M   'P 1'
#
loop_
_entity.id
_entity.type
_entity.pdbx_description
1 polymer ?
#
loop_
_entity_poly.entity_id
_entity_poly.type
_entity_poly.pdbx_seq_one_letter_code
_entity_poly.pdbx_strand_id
1 'polypeptide(L)'
;MATDAPDGICAAVTFHLLNAWIFDLDIFPWLAIAATTLFLSPSWPRRILRLHLPAVERNEPVSQRKQTLVLSLAAIYVAFQILVPLRNFIHRGGIEWSCMEHRFSWQMMLHRHTITTYLYVTDPNIGQDVQMEPEMYLSRKQISRMGWRPDMVRQFAHYLAQRLPQYGSQPLQVEVRMFVSINGRKPALIFDPNVNLAAEPRTLKPPRWLREIHDPLPPPGQDYSGEPYAHGSESEP
;
A
#
# COMPACT_ATOMS: atom_id res chain seq x y z
N MET A 1 -18.22 -19.21 31.54
CA MET A 1 -19.55 -19.17 30.90
C MET A 1 -19.70 -17.77 30.34
N ALA A 2 -19.25 -17.53 29.10
CA ALA A 2 -19.42 -16.22 28.48
C ALA A 2 -20.90 -16.08 28.16
N THR A 3 -21.61 -15.24 28.91
CA THR A 3 -22.95 -14.79 28.53
C THR A 3 -22.78 -14.09 27.18
N ASP A 4 -23.33 -14.67 26.11
CA ASP A 4 -23.47 -14.01 24.81
C ASP A 4 -24.34 -12.76 25.06
N ALA A 5 -23.75 -11.63 25.49
CA ALA A 5 -24.49 -10.42 25.80
C ALA A 5 -24.81 -9.72 24.47
N PRO A 6 -26.04 -9.85 23.94
CA PRO A 6 -26.38 -9.35 22.61
C PRO A 6 -26.17 -7.84 22.52
N ASP A 7 -26.33 -7.13 23.64
CA ASP A 7 -26.18 -5.69 23.75
C ASP A 7 -24.76 -5.21 23.38
N GLY A 8 -23.73 -5.98 23.75
CA GLY A 8 -22.34 -5.64 23.42
C GLY A 8 -22.02 -5.79 21.93
N ILE A 9 -22.58 -6.81 21.29
CA ILE A 9 -22.42 -7.02 19.84
C ILE A 9 -23.21 -5.97 19.07
N CYS A 10 -24.44 -5.68 19.49
CA CYS A 10 -25.25 -4.62 18.90
C CYS A 10 -24.52 -3.27 18.98
N ALA A 11 -23.99 -2.90 20.14
CA ALA A 11 -23.22 -1.68 20.32
C ALA A 11 -21.97 -1.64 19.41
N ALA A 12 -21.21 -2.74 19.32
CA ALA A 12 -20.04 -2.83 18.46
C ALA A 12 -20.40 -2.70 16.97
N VAL A 13 -21.45 -3.38 16.52
CA VAL A 13 -21.95 -3.30 15.13
C VAL A 13 -22.40 -1.88 14.82
N THR A 14 -23.19 -1.25 15.69
CA THR A 14 -23.62 0.14 15.52
C THR A 14 -22.43 1.09 15.45
N PHE A 15 -21.45 0.95 16.34
CA PHE A 15 -20.22 1.76 16.33
C PHE A 15 -19.47 1.64 15.00
N HIS A 16 -19.27 0.42 14.49
CA HIS A 16 -18.58 0.21 13.22
C HIS A 16 -19.40 0.72 12.02
N LEU A 17 -20.72 0.58 12.01
CA LEU A 17 -21.57 1.16 10.97
C LEU A 17 -21.51 2.70 10.95
N LEU A 18 -21.52 3.33 12.13
CA LEU A 18 -21.32 4.78 12.23
C LEU A 18 -19.94 5.18 11.71
N ASN A 19 -18.88 4.42 12.03
CA ASN A 19 -17.55 4.69 11.49
C ASN A 19 -17.49 4.51 9.97
N ALA A 20 -18.20 3.53 9.41
CA ALA A 20 -18.31 3.34 7.96
C ALA A 20 -18.99 4.54 7.30
N TRP A 21 -20.01 5.10 7.95
CA TRP A 21 -20.77 6.24 7.44
C TRP A 21 -20.03 7.57 7.57
N ILE A 22 -19.29 7.78 8.66
CA ILE A 22 -18.65 9.06 8.97
C ILE A 22 -17.25 9.16 8.33
N PHE A 23 -16.46 8.07 8.33
CA PHE A 23 -15.02 8.13 8.07
C PHE A 23 -14.56 7.45 6.77
N ASP A 24 -15.47 6.90 5.95
CA ASP A 24 -15.16 6.24 4.66
C ASP A 24 -13.96 5.25 4.76
N LEU A 25 -13.88 4.46 5.83
CA LEU A 25 -12.75 3.57 6.15
C LEU A 25 -12.66 2.29 5.28
N ASP A 26 -13.18 2.35 4.04
CA ASP A 26 -13.26 1.24 3.09
C ASP A 26 -13.74 -0.07 3.74
N ILE A 27 -12.91 -1.12 3.71
CA ILE A 27 -13.24 -2.48 4.14
C ILE A 27 -13.15 -2.66 5.67
N PHE A 28 -12.50 -1.74 6.38
CA PHE A 28 -12.16 -1.91 7.79
C PHE A 28 -13.39 -2.11 8.71
N PRO A 29 -14.47 -1.29 8.61
CA PRO A 29 -15.63 -1.47 9.47
C PRO A 29 -16.31 -2.83 9.27
N TRP A 30 -16.35 -3.32 8.03
CA TRP A 30 -16.95 -4.61 7.68
C TRP A 30 -16.15 -5.78 8.25
N LEU A 31 -14.81 -5.71 8.19
CA LEU A 31 -13.95 -6.72 8.83
C LEU A 31 -14.06 -6.68 10.34
N ALA A 32 -14.16 -5.50 10.94
CA ALA A 32 -14.34 -5.37 12.39
C ALA A 32 -15.68 -5.98 12.84
N ILE A 33 -16.76 -5.72 12.11
CA ILE A 33 -18.07 -6.38 12.32
C ILE A 33 -17.93 -7.89 12.20
N ALA A 34 -17.28 -8.41 11.15
CA ALA A 34 -17.05 -9.85 11.02
C ALA A 34 -16.22 -10.41 12.19
N ALA A 35 -15.20 -9.69 12.65
CA ALA A 35 -14.37 -10.07 13.79
C ALA A 35 -15.15 -10.12 15.11
N THR A 36 -16.25 -9.38 15.27
CA THR A 36 -17.10 -9.51 16.47
C THR A 36 -17.64 -10.93 16.66
N THR A 37 -17.74 -11.73 15.58
CA THR A 37 -18.15 -13.14 15.67
C THR A 37 -17.16 -14.02 16.42
N LEU A 38 -15.93 -13.55 16.66
CA LEU A 38 -14.95 -14.23 17.51
C LEU A 38 -15.35 -14.21 18.99
N PHE A 39 -16.21 -13.28 19.40
CA PHE A 39 -16.72 -13.19 20.77
C PHE A 39 -17.96 -14.05 21.00
N LEU A 40 -18.59 -14.57 19.94
CA LEU A 40 -19.72 -15.49 20.05
C LEU A 40 -19.25 -16.87 20.51
N SER A 41 -20.14 -17.59 21.22
CA SER A 41 -19.86 -18.98 21.59
C SER A 41 -19.46 -19.84 20.36
N PRO A 42 -18.44 -20.71 20.43
CA PRO A 42 -17.95 -21.48 19.26
C PRO A 42 -19.00 -22.36 18.57
N SER A 43 -20.16 -22.55 19.21
CA SER A 43 -21.32 -23.25 18.65
C SER A 43 -22.14 -22.42 17.67
N TRP A 44 -21.94 -21.10 17.59
CA TRP A 44 -22.75 -20.18 16.79
C TRP A 44 -22.84 -20.55 15.30
N PRO A 45 -21.76 -20.97 14.59
CA PRO A 45 -21.88 -21.29 13.17
C PRO A 45 -22.77 -22.53 12.98
N ARG A 46 -22.62 -23.51 13.88
CA ARG A 46 -23.42 -24.74 13.87
C ARG A 46 -24.90 -24.45 14.13
N ARG A 47 -25.21 -23.48 15.02
CA ARG A 47 -26.59 -23.04 15.29
C ARG A 47 -27.23 -22.43 14.02
N ILE A 48 -26.51 -21.59 13.29
CA ILE A 48 -27.00 -20.99 12.03
C ILE A 48 -27.16 -22.04 10.93
N LEU A 49 -26.17 -22.92 10.75
CA LEU A 49 -26.22 -24.01 9.76
C LEU A 49 -27.41 -24.95 10.00
N ARG A 50 -27.76 -25.23 11.27
CA ARG A 50 -28.93 -26.04 11.64
C ARG A 50 -30.28 -25.41 11.24
N LEU A 51 -30.32 -24.10 10.95
CA LEU A 51 -31.53 -23.46 10.42
C LEU A 51 -31.80 -23.83 8.95
N HIS A 52 -30.75 -24.23 8.21
CA HIS A 52 -30.83 -24.49 6.76
C HIS A 52 -30.51 -25.94 6.39
N LEU A 53 -29.85 -26.69 7.27
CA LEU A 53 -29.44 -28.08 7.05
C LEU A 53 -29.90 -28.94 8.24
N PRO A 54 -30.43 -30.16 8.00
CA PRO A 54 -30.77 -31.08 9.07
C PRO A 54 -29.52 -31.36 9.92
N ALA A 55 -29.70 -31.41 11.24
CA ALA A 55 -28.61 -31.66 12.17
C ALA A 55 -28.06 -33.08 11.97
N VAL A 56 -26.90 -33.21 11.33
CA VAL A 56 -26.15 -34.46 11.29
C VAL A 56 -25.31 -34.55 12.55
N GLU A 57 -25.68 -35.41 13.49
CA GLU A 57 -24.80 -35.80 14.59
C GLU A 57 -23.69 -36.70 14.04
N ARG A 58 -22.55 -36.11 13.70
CA ARG A 58 -21.32 -36.88 13.40
C ARG A 58 -20.64 -37.25 14.71
N ASN A 59 -20.89 -38.48 15.18
CA ASN A 59 -20.13 -39.14 16.25
C ASN A 59 -18.93 -39.94 15.72
N GLU A 60 -18.45 -39.63 14.52
CA GLU A 60 -17.25 -40.25 13.97
C GLU A 60 -16.01 -39.65 14.64
N PRO A 61 -15.09 -40.47 15.19
CA PRO A 61 -13.85 -39.96 15.73
C PRO A 61 -13.10 -39.19 14.64
N VAL A 62 -12.70 -37.95 14.94
CA VAL A 62 -11.90 -37.16 14.01
C VAL A 62 -10.60 -37.91 13.76
N SER A 63 -10.36 -38.30 12.51
CA SER A 63 -9.11 -38.97 12.14
C SER A 63 -7.92 -38.07 12.50
N GLN A 64 -6.96 -38.61 13.26
CA GLN A 64 -5.75 -37.89 13.67
C GLN A 64 -5.03 -37.27 12.46
N ARG A 65 -4.99 -37.95 11.31
CA ARG A 65 -4.40 -37.41 10.07
C ARG A 65 -5.09 -36.14 9.58
N LYS A 66 -6.43 -36.11 9.64
CA LYS A 66 -7.21 -34.92 9.24
C LYS A 66 -6.99 -33.77 10.21
N GLN A 67 -6.93 -34.06 11.51
CA GLN A 67 -6.63 -33.07 12.54
C GLN A 67 -5.24 -32.47 12.36
N THR A 68 -4.21 -33.31 12.19
CA THR A 68 -2.84 -32.86 11.96
C THR A 68 -2.74 -32.02 10.69
N LEU A 69 -3.38 -32.43 9.59
CA LEU A 69 -3.40 -31.65 8.35
C LEU A 69 -4.02 -30.26 8.55
N VAL A 70 -5.20 -30.19 9.19
CA VAL A 70 -5.90 -28.93 9.44
C VAL A 70 -5.06 -28.01 10.34
N LEU A 71 -4.47 -28.56 11.41
CA LEU A 71 -3.61 -27.80 12.32
C LEU A 71 -2.35 -27.31 11.62
N SER A 72 -1.72 -28.14 10.78
CA SER A 72 -0.55 -27.73 9.99
C SER A 72 -0.88 -26.61 9.01
N LEU A 73 -2.01 -26.71 8.29
CA LEU A 73 -2.46 -25.64 7.38
C LEU A 73 -2.78 -24.34 8.14
N ALA A 74 -3.43 -24.45 9.29
CA ALA A 74 -3.70 -23.30 10.16
C ALA A 74 -2.39 -22.66 10.68
N ALA A 75 -1.42 -23.47 11.10
CA ALA A 75 -0.12 -23.00 11.54
C ALA A 75 0.65 -22.30 10.42
N ILE A 76 0.64 -22.84 9.20
CA ILE A 76 1.24 -22.20 8.02
C ILE A 76 0.55 -20.86 7.73
N TYR A 77 -0.78 -20.81 7.79
CA TYR A 77 -1.54 -19.58 7.57
C TYR A 77 -1.20 -18.51 8.61
N VAL A 78 -1.17 -18.87 9.90
CA VAL A 78 -0.79 -17.95 10.98
C VAL A 78 0.65 -17.47 10.82
N ALA A 79 1.57 -18.39 10.51
CA ALA A 79 2.96 -18.03 10.23
C ALA A 79 3.05 -17.03 9.06
N PHE A 80 2.31 -17.26 7.97
CA PHE A 80 2.25 -16.32 6.85
C PHE A 80 1.71 -14.95 7.25
N GLN A 81 0.61 -14.90 8.02
CA GLN A 81 0.01 -13.66 8.53
C GLN A 81 0.92 -12.88 9.49
N ILE A 82 1.89 -13.53 10.12
CA ILE A 82 2.88 -12.90 11.00
C ILE A 82 4.13 -12.48 10.23
N LEU A 83 4.66 -13.37 9.38
CA LEU A 83 5.92 -13.16 8.68
C LEU A 83 5.79 -12.12 7.56
N VAL A 84 4.66 -12.06 6.86
CA VAL A 84 4.47 -11.09 5.76
C VAL A 84 4.49 -9.64 6.27
N PRO A 85 3.81 -9.29 7.37
CA PRO A 85 3.91 -7.96 7.97
C PRO A 85 5.28 -7.66 8.58
N LEU A 86 5.91 -8.64 9.25
CA LEU A 86 7.22 -8.48 9.87
C LEU A 86 8.39 -8.43 8.87
N ARG A 87 8.15 -8.68 7.57
CA ARG A 87 9.22 -8.63 6.55
C ARG A 87 9.87 -7.26 6.42
N ASN A 88 9.20 -6.19 6.87
CA ASN A 88 9.74 -4.83 6.87
C ASN A 88 10.99 -4.72 7.77
N PHE A 89 11.11 -5.48 8.86
CA PHE A 89 12.31 -5.48 9.72
C PHE A 89 13.58 -6.02 9.05
N ILE A 90 13.43 -6.77 7.95
CA ILE A 90 14.56 -7.34 7.20
C ILE A 90 15.17 -6.29 6.26
N HIS A 91 14.36 -5.34 5.80
CA HIS A 91 14.80 -4.29 4.88
C HIS A 91 15.38 -3.14 5.70
N ARG A 92 16.67 -2.87 5.54
CA ARG A 92 17.35 -1.73 6.15
C ARG A 92 17.39 -0.62 5.11
N GLY A 93 16.55 0.40 5.29
CA GLY A 93 16.48 1.56 4.40
C GLY A 93 15.11 2.21 4.58
N GLY A 94 15.08 3.33 5.32
CA GLY A 94 13.90 4.14 5.65
C GLY A 94 12.53 3.62 5.17
N ILE A 95 11.82 2.92 6.06
CA ILE A 95 10.46 2.36 5.90
C ILE A 95 9.48 3.34 5.24
N GLU A 96 9.72 4.63 5.46
CA GLU A 96 8.85 5.72 5.06
C GLU A 96 8.85 5.99 3.54
N TRP A 97 9.95 5.72 2.84
CA TRP A 97 10.14 6.20 1.46
C TRP A 97 9.87 5.14 0.40
N SER A 98 10.19 3.87 0.64
CA SER A 98 10.08 2.84 -0.40
C SER A 98 8.64 2.42 -0.71
N CYS A 99 7.67 2.75 0.16
CA CYS A 99 6.23 2.38 0.14
C CYS A 99 5.92 0.86 0.03
N MET A 100 6.86 0.05 -0.44
CA MET A 100 6.79 -1.40 -0.54
C MET A 100 6.78 -2.07 0.83
N GLU A 101 7.46 -1.47 1.79
CA GLU A 101 7.52 -1.94 3.17
C GLU A 101 6.20 -1.67 3.90
N HIS A 102 5.48 -0.61 3.52
CA HIS A 102 4.15 -0.33 4.06
C HIS A 102 3.10 -1.37 3.60
N ARG A 103 3.26 -1.94 2.41
CA ARG A 103 2.29 -2.90 1.85
C ARG A 103 2.22 -4.17 2.70
N PHE A 104 1.04 -4.54 3.18
CA PHE A 104 0.85 -5.68 4.08
C PHE A 104 1.64 -5.60 5.40
N SER A 105 2.11 -4.42 5.82
CA SER A 105 2.62 -4.22 7.18
C SER A 105 1.47 -3.91 8.14
N TRP A 106 1.73 -4.03 9.44
CA TRP A 106 0.78 -3.60 10.48
C TRP A 106 0.87 -2.11 10.82
N GLN A 107 1.65 -1.34 10.06
CA GLN A 107 1.78 0.09 10.27
C GLN A 107 0.61 0.82 9.64
N MET A 108 -0.20 1.46 10.48
CA MET A 108 -1.34 2.26 10.05
C MET A 108 -0.99 3.76 10.14
N MET A 109 -1.30 4.51 9.08
CA MET A 109 -1.30 5.98 9.05
C MET A 109 -0.07 6.65 9.70
N LEU A 110 1.14 6.25 9.29
CA LEU A 110 2.39 6.84 9.81
C LEU A 110 2.89 8.06 9.03
N HIS A 111 2.30 8.34 7.85
CA HIS A 111 2.89 9.26 6.89
C HIS A 111 1.86 10.20 6.28
N ARG A 112 2.16 11.50 6.36
CA ARG A 112 1.56 12.52 5.50
C ARG A 112 2.53 12.77 4.34
N HIS A 113 2.02 12.73 3.11
CA HIS A 113 2.82 12.96 1.91
C HIS A 113 2.36 14.21 1.17
N THR A 114 3.31 15.04 0.75
CA THR A 114 3.11 16.08 -0.26
C THR A 114 3.94 15.69 -1.47
N ILE A 115 3.30 15.56 -2.64
CA ILE A 115 3.93 14.97 -3.83
C ILE A 115 3.75 15.90 -5.02
N THR A 116 4.84 16.11 -5.76
CA THR A 116 4.85 16.80 -7.04
C THR A 116 5.54 15.89 -8.06
N THR A 117 4.87 15.63 -9.19
CA THR A 117 5.37 14.67 -10.20
C THR A 117 5.46 15.35 -11.56
N TYR A 118 6.62 15.21 -12.20
CA TYR A 118 6.87 15.61 -13.57
C TYR A 118 7.31 14.38 -14.36
N LEU A 119 6.69 14.13 -15.51
CA LEU A 119 7.03 13.02 -16.39
C LEU A 119 7.52 13.57 -17.72
N TYR A 120 8.64 13.03 -18.17
CA TYR A 120 9.29 13.39 -19.42
C TYR A 120 9.38 12.14 -20.28
N VAL A 121 8.92 12.23 -21.51
CA VAL A 121 9.02 11.15 -22.49
C VAL A 121 9.94 11.62 -23.60
N THR A 122 11.06 10.93 -23.75
CA THR A 122 12.06 11.22 -24.77
C THR A 122 12.00 10.13 -25.83
N ASP A 123 11.84 10.53 -27.10
CA ASP A 123 12.04 9.64 -28.24
C ASP A 123 13.51 9.74 -28.71
N PRO A 124 14.34 8.71 -28.46
CA PRO A 124 15.76 8.74 -28.80
C PRO A 124 16.03 8.77 -30.32
N ASN A 125 15.05 8.47 -31.16
CA ASN A 125 15.23 8.44 -32.61
C ASN A 125 15.14 9.86 -33.22
N ILE A 126 14.34 10.75 -32.62
CA ILE A 126 14.16 12.14 -33.07
C ILE A 126 14.80 13.16 -32.13
N GLY A 127 15.20 12.74 -30.93
CA GLY A 127 15.81 13.61 -29.91
C GLY A 127 14.83 14.60 -29.29
N GLN A 128 13.52 14.33 -29.38
CA GLN A 128 12.49 15.19 -28.82
C GLN A 128 12.15 14.72 -27.40
N ASP A 129 12.19 15.65 -26.45
CA ASP A 129 11.68 15.46 -25.10
C ASP A 129 10.36 16.19 -24.92
N VAL A 130 9.36 15.50 -24.38
CA VAL A 130 8.01 16.03 -24.18
C VAL A 130 7.59 15.78 -22.74
N GLN A 131 7.26 16.86 -22.03
CA GLN A 131 6.66 16.77 -20.72
C GLN A 131 5.20 16.30 -20.87
N MET A 132 4.84 15.25 -20.12
CA MET A 132 3.51 14.65 -20.13
C MET A 132 2.74 15.02 -18.86
N GLU A 133 1.51 15.48 -19.04
CA GLU A 133 0.56 15.71 -17.95
C GLU A 133 -0.25 14.41 -17.70
N PRO A 134 -0.15 13.79 -16.50
CA PRO A 134 -0.92 12.59 -16.16
C PRO A 134 -2.43 12.73 -16.35
N GLU A 135 -2.96 13.93 -16.19
CA GLU A 135 -4.37 14.31 -16.31
C GLU A 135 -4.95 13.99 -17.69
N MET A 136 -4.11 13.95 -18.74
CA MET A 136 -4.52 13.58 -20.08
C MET A 136 -4.83 12.09 -20.24
N TYR A 137 -4.31 11.24 -19.35
CA TYR A 137 -4.39 9.77 -19.47
C TYR A 137 -5.06 9.08 -18.28
N LEU A 138 -5.02 9.71 -17.10
CA LEU A 138 -5.44 9.12 -15.84
C LEU A 138 -6.55 9.94 -15.18
N SER A 139 -7.52 9.26 -14.58
CA SER A 139 -8.53 9.92 -13.74
C SER A 139 -7.89 10.49 -12.46
N ARG A 140 -8.51 11.51 -11.87
CA ARG A 140 -8.08 12.09 -10.57
C ARG A 140 -7.86 11.03 -9.48
N LYS A 141 -8.72 10.01 -9.42
CA LYS A 141 -8.58 8.88 -8.47
C LYS A 141 -7.33 8.05 -8.73
N GLN A 142 -6.96 7.82 -9.98
CA GLN A 142 -5.74 7.10 -10.34
C GLN A 142 -4.49 7.92 -10.04
N ILE A 143 -4.51 9.23 -10.35
CA ILE A 143 -3.40 10.14 -10.06
C ILE A 143 -3.13 10.20 -8.55
N SER A 144 -4.19 10.39 -7.74
CA SER A 144 -4.08 10.38 -6.28
C SER A 144 -3.50 9.07 -5.72
N ARG A 145 -3.89 7.91 -6.28
CA ARG A 145 -3.34 6.61 -5.90
C ARG A 145 -1.90 6.39 -6.39
N MET A 146 -1.55 6.94 -7.54
CA MET A 146 -0.22 6.84 -8.14
C MET A 146 0.81 7.65 -7.37
N GLY A 147 0.44 8.85 -6.87
CA GLY A 147 1.38 9.80 -6.27
C GLY A 147 2.23 9.22 -5.14
N TRP A 148 1.70 8.28 -4.34
CA TRP A 148 2.45 7.65 -3.25
C TRP A 148 2.88 6.22 -3.56
N ARG A 149 2.66 5.72 -4.78
CA ARG A 149 2.93 4.31 -5.14
C ARG A 149 3.91 4.21 -6.30
N PRO A 150 5.21 3.97 -6.02
CA PRO A 150 6.23 3.91 -7.07
C PRO A 150 5.98 2.83 -8.13
N ASP A 151 5.32 1.73 -7.75
CA ASP A 151 4.97 0.67 -8.70
C ASP A 151 3.89 1.10 -9.72
N MET A 152 2.96 1.97 -9.31
CA MET A 152 1.97 2.56 -10.21
C MET A 152 2.61 3.57 -11.16
N VAL A 153 3.58 4.35 -10.70
CA VAL A 153 4.35 5.28 -11.56
C VAL A 153 5.11 4.50 -12.62
N ARG A 154 5.81 3.43 -12.23
CA ARG A 154 6.48 2.53 -13.19
C ARG A 154 5.47 1.92 -14.17
N GLN A 155 4.31 1.45 -13.69
CA GLN A 155 3.27 0.91 -14.56
C GLN A 155 2.77 1.96 -15.57
N PHE A 156 2.65 3.22 -15.15
CA PHE A 156 2.27 4.31 -16.04
C PHE A 156 3.36 4.63 -17.08
N ALA A 157 4.64 4.58 -16.70
CA ALA A 157 5.75 4.71 -17.64
C ALA A 157 5.72 3.62 -18.73
N HIS A 158 5.46 2.36 -18.35
CA HIS A 158 5.26 1.26 -19.30
C HIS A 158 4.05 1.51 -20.22
N TYR A 159 2.96 2.03 -19.67
CA TYR A 159 1.77 2.39 -20.45
C TYR A 159 2.06 3.47 -21.50
N LEU A 160 2.78 4.54 -21.11
CA LEU A 160 3.17 5.61 -22.03
C LEU A 160 4.06 5.09 -23.16
N ALA A 161 5.07 4.29 -22.82
CA ALA A 161 5.98 3.70 -23.81
C ALA A 161 5.28 2.77 -24.81
N GLN A 162 4.18 2.12 -24.42
CA GLN A 162 3.39 1.25 -25.31
C GLN A 162 2.35 2.02 -26.13
N ARG A 163 1.86 3.15 -25.62
CA ARG A 163 0.71 3.86 -26.21
C ARG A 163 1.11 5.02 -27.12
N LEU A 164 2.26 5.63 -26.86
CA LEU A 164 2.76 6.74 -27.66
C LEU A 164 3.36 6.24 -28.97
N PRO A 165 3.25 7.03 -30.06
CA PRO A 165 3.90 6.72 -31.32
C PRO A 165 5.42 6.69 -31.13
N GLN A 166 6.05 5.64 -31.62
CA GLN A 166 7.50 5.46 -31.62
C GLN A 166 8.02 5.72 -33.04
N TYR A 167 8.95 6.66 -33.18
CA TYR A 167 9.49 7.04 -34.49
C TYR A 167 10.84 6.37 -34.75
N GLY A 168 10.87 5.05 -34.95
CA GLY A 168 12.11 4.34 -35.27
C GLY A 168 12.25 3.03 -34.49
N SER A 169 13.50 2.57 -34.32
CA SER A 169 13.78 1.26 -33.72
C SER A 169 14.10 1.32 -32.22
N GLN A 170 14.58 2.45 -31.72
CA GLN A 170 14.95 2.59 -30.31
C GLN A 170 13.69 2.85 -29.46
N PRO A 171 13.50 2.15 -28.31
CA PRO A 171 12.31 2.30 -27.47
C PRO A 171 12.25 3.68 -26.82
N LEU A 172 11.03 4.15 -26.55
CA LEU A 172 10.80 5.40 -25.82
C LEU A 172 11.43 5.33 -24.43
N GLN A 173 12.03 6.45 -24.01
CA GLN A 173 12.59 6.62 -22.68
C GLN A 173 11.63 7.45 -21.84
N VAL A 174 11.32 6.99 -20.64
CA VAL A 174 10.43 7.69 -19.71
C VAL A 174 11.20 8.02 -18.45
N GLU A 175 11.53 9.29 -18.30
CA GLU A 175 12.12 9.88 -17.10
C GLU A 175 11.00 10.41 -16.21
N VAL A 176 11.08 10.14 -14.91
CA VAL A 176 10.12 10.65 -13.92
C VAL A 176 10.85 11.38 -12.82
N ARG A 177 10.56 12.68 -12.68
CA ARG A 177 11.00 13.51 -11.56
C ARG A 177 9.85 13.67 -10.59
N MET A 178 9.87 12.87 -9.53
CA MET A 178 8.89 12.96 -8.45
C MET A 178 9.57 13.45 -7.18
N PHE A 179 9.10 14.59 -6.70
CA PHE A 179 9.47 15.16 -5.42
C PHE A 179 8.44 14.73 -4.39
N VAL A 180 8.91 14.13 -3.31
CA VAL A 180 8.07 13.68 -2.21
C VAL A 180 8.59 14.31 -0.92
N SER A 181 7.68 14.90 -0.16
CA SER A 181 7.89 15.30 1.23
C SER A 181 7.07 14.37 2.12
N ILE A 182 7.69 13.85 3.18
CA ILE A 182 7.06 12.94 4.14
C ILE A 182 7.15 13.56 5.53
N ASN A 183 6.01 13.69 6.21
CA ASN A 183 5.93 14.16 7.60
C ASN A 183 6.64 15.51 7.82
N GLY A 184 6.51 16.42 6.86
CA GLY A 184 7.09 17.77 6.92
C GLY A 184 8.58 17.85 6.60
N ARG A 185 9.23 16.77 6.16
CA ARG A 185 10.61 16.81 5.66
C ARG A 185 10.72 17.61 4.36
N LYS A 186 11.93 18.06 4.02
CA LYS A 186 12.20 18.73 2.74
C LYS A 186 11.83 17.80 1.57
N PRO A 187 11.23 18.33 0.48
CA PRO A 187 10.95 17.53 -0.70
C PRO A 187 12.23 16.96 -1.28
N ALA A 188 12.25 15.65 -1.50
CA ALA A 188 13.38 14.94 -2.09
C ALA A 188 12.94 14.14 -3.31
N LEU A 189 13.85 13.98 -4.27
CA LEU A 189 13.64 13.11 -5.43
C LEU A 189 13.61 11.65 -4.98
N ILE A 190 12.50 10.97 -5.24
CA ILE A 190 12.32 9.55 -4.88
C ILE A 190 12.83 8.59 -5.97
N PHE A 191 12.83 9.02 -7.23
CA PHE A 191 13.36 8.26 -8.36
C PHE A 191 14.75 8.77 -8.77
N ASP A 192 15.59 7.87 -9.28
CA ASP A 192 16.80 8.28 -10.01
C ASP A 192 16.40 8.84 -11.39
N PRO A 193 16.67 10.12 -11.68
CA PRO A 193 16.30 10.73 -12.95
C PRO A 193 17.05 10.13 -14.16
N ASN A 194 18.15 9.43 -13.93
CA ASN A 194 18.94 8.84 -15.02
C ASN A 194 18.45 7.46 -15.45
N VAL A 195 17.41 6.92 -14.80
CA VAL A 195 16.89 5.59 -15.09
C VAL A 195 15.62 5.67 -15.93
N ASN A 196 15.61 4.97 -17.05
CA ASN A 196 14.41 4.79 -17.87
C ASN A 196 13.43 3.81 -17.19
N LEU A 197 12.40 4.34 -16.52
CA LEU A 197 11.41 3.52 -15.82
C LEU A 197 10.58 2.62 -16.75
N ALA A 198 10.46 2.96 -18.03
CA ALA A 198 9.76 2.13 -19.01
C ALA A 198 10.53 0.84 -19.37
N ALA A 199 11.85 0.80 -19.14
CA ALA A 199 12.65 -0.40 -19.37
C ALA A 199 12.72 -1.31 -18.12
N GLU A 200 12.36 -0.80 -16.94
CA GLU A 200 12.56 -1.49 -15.67
C GLU A 200 11.50 -2.58 -15.41
N PRO A 201 11.90 -3.86 -15.19
CA PRO A 201 10.97 -4.94 -14.94
C PRO A 201 10.41 -4.90 -13.51
N ARG A 202 9.28 -5.58 -13.30
CA ARG A 202 8.74 -5.81 -11.94
C ARG A 202 9.56 -6.90 -11.26
N THR A 203 10.12 -6.61 -10.09
CA THR A 203 10.86 -7.59 -9.28
C THR A 203 10.31 -7.66 -7.85
N LEU A 204 10.68 -8.71 -7.12
CA LEU A 204 10.39 -8.85 -5.68
C LEU A 204 11.44 -8.17 -4.79
N LYS A 205 12.58 -7.81 -5.37
CA LYS A 205 13.68 -7.14 -4.66
C LYS A 205 13.40 -5.63 -4.62
N PRO A 206 14.03 -4.89 -3.69
CA PRO A 206 14.00 -3.45 -3.75
C PRO A 206 14.51 -2.95 -5.11
N PRO A 207 13.76 -2.07 -5.79
CA PRO A 207 14.14 -1.57 -7.09
C PRO A 207 15.31 -0.59 -6.94
N ARG A 208 16.27 -0.69 -7.86
CA ARG A 208 17.46 0.17 -7.85
C ARG A 208 17.18 1.61 -8.28
N TRP A 209 16.05 1.82 -8.95
CA TRP A 209 15.59 3.13 -9.40
C TRP A 209 14.91 3.96 -8.30
N LEU A 210 14.71 3.39 -7.11
CA LEU A 210 14.30 4.15 -5.92
C LEU A 210 15.53 4.64 -5.16
N ARG A 211 15.52 5.92 -4.79
CA ARG A 211 16.55 6.51 -3.96
C ARG A 211 16.26 6.25 -2.48
N GLU A 212 17.31 5.93 -1.74
CA GLU A 212 17.24 5.85 -0.28
C GLU A 212 17.42 7.24 0.33
N ILE A 213 16.40 7.72 1.05
CA ILE A 213 16.41 9.03 1.69
C ILE A 213 16.47 8.81 3.21
N HIS A 214 17.51 9.35 3.84
CA HIS A 214 17.81 9.15 5.27
C HIS A 214 17.63 10.43 6.09
N ASP A 215 16.85 11.38 5.59
CA ASP A 215 16.69 12.68 6.23
C ASP A 215 15.97 12.56 7.58
N PRO A 216 16.49 13.21 8.64
CA PRO A 216 15.84 13.19 9.95
C PRO A 216 14.48 13.90 9.89
N LEU A 217 13.62 13.61 10.87
CA LEU A 217 12.37 14.35 11.05
C LEU A 217 12.67 15.83 11.34
N PRO A 218 11.82 16.75 10.85
CA PRO A 218 11.93 18.15 11.22
C PRO A 218 11.76 18.34 12.74
N PRO A 219 12.40 19.35 13.34
CA PRO A 219 12.12 19.78 14.70
C PRO A 219 10.61 20.04 14.93
N PRO A 220 10.09 19.83 16.15
CA PRO A 220 8.68 20.04 16.45
C PRO A 220 8.21 21.45 16.03
N GLY A 221 7.12 21.52 15.28
CA GLY A 221 6.52 22.78 14.81
C GLY A 221 7.06 23.31 13.47
N GLN A 222 8.01 22.63 12.84
CA GLN A 222 8.51 22.98 11.51
C GLN A 222 7.95 22.04 10.43
N ASP A 223 7.55 22.60 9.29
CA ASP A 223 7.06 21.88 8.12
C ASP A 223 7.71 22.46 6.86
N TYR A 224 8.51 21.65 6.17
CA TYR A 224 9.25 22.04 4.97
C TYR A 224 8.57 21.56 3.67
N SER A 225 7.35 21.02 3.74
CA SER A 225 6.71 20.37 2.60
C SER A 225 6.32 21.31 1.43
N GLY A 226 6.32 22.63 1.65
CA GLY A 226 5.84 23.63 0.69
C GLY A 226 6.86 24.15 -0.31
N GLU A 227 8.17 23.91 -0.14
CA GLU A 227 9.21 24.51 -0.98
C GLU A 227 10.07 23.46 -1.71
N PRO A 228 9.69 23.03 -2.93
CA PRO A 228 10.53 22.14 -3.73
C PRO A 228 11.82 22.80 -4.26
N TYR A 229 11.95 24.14 -4.15
CA TYR A 229 13.05 24.94 -4.71
C TYR A 229 13.75 25.87 -3.73
N ALA A 230 13.69 25.64 -2.41
CA ALA A 230 14.50 26.38 -1.44
C ALA A 230 15.99 25.96 -1.59
N HIS A 231 16.63 26.39 -2.67
CA HIS A 231 18.07 26.40 -2.78
C HIS A 231 18.63 27.37 -1.73
N GLY A 232 19.70 26.94 -1.08
CA GLY A 232 20.32 27.62 0.05
C GLY A 232 20.46 29.12 -0.13
N SER A 233 19.88 29.85 0.81
CA SER A 233 20.29 31.20 1.17
C SER A 233 20.24 31.32 2.69
N GLU A 234 20.98 30.49 3.39
CA GLU A 234 21.47 30.86 4.72
C GLU A 234 22.97 31.08 4.56
N SER A 235 23.27 32.35 4.28
CA SER A 235 24.56 32.96 4.59
C SER A 235 24.95 32.62 6.02
N GLU A 236 26.17 32.11 6.19
CA GLU A 236 26.91 32.20 7.46
C GLU A 236 26.82 33.62 8.04
N PRO A 237 26.63 33.72 9.36
CA PRO A 237 27.46 34.61 10.16
C PRO A 237 28.37 33.87 11.13
#